data_AF-A0A974D3K2-F1
#
_entry.id   AF-A0A974D3K2-F1
#
_cell.length_a   1.000
_cell.length_b   1.000
_cell.length_c   1.000
_cell.angle_alpha   90.00
_cell.angle_beta   90.00
_cell.angle_gamma   90.00
#
_symmetry.space_group_name_H-M   'P 1'
#
loop_
_entity.id
_entity.type
_entity.pdbx_description
1 polymer ?
#
loop_
_entity_poly.entity_id
_entity_poly.type
_entity_poly.pdbx_seq_one_letter_code
_entity_poly.pdbx_strand_id
1 'polypeptide(L)'
;MCQPQRNIRPASEPVLHHSKQSSSIDQETWIDRFKKLENALQLCQIENSGMVEKEKAKCLIHNYNLIYNLSISPVKITEALQKFSSGQNAQLDPILLYLKEL
;
A
#
# COMPACT_ATOMS: atom_id res chain seq x y z
N MET A 1 -41.30 -18.57 -37.44
CA MET A 1 -41.17 -17.34 -36.63
C MET A 1 -40.76 -17.77 -35.23
N CYS A 2 -39.49 -17.59 -34.86
CA CYS A 2 -38.96 -17.98 -33.54
C CYS A 2 -39.00 -16.76 -32.61
N GLN A 3 -39.70 -16.87 -31.48
CA GLN A 3 -39.63 -15.89 -30.39
C GLN A 3 -38.43 -16.22 -29.48
N PRO A 4 -37.64 -15.23 -29.02
CA PRO A 4 -36.56 -15.48 -28.07
C PRO A 4 -37.09 -15.60 -26.65
N GLN A 5 -36.72 -16.69 -25.96
CA GLN A 5 -36.93 -16.84 -24.53
C GLN A 5 -36.02 -15.87 -23.77
N ARG A 6 -36.61 -14.92 -23.04
CA ARG A 6 -35.87 -14.06 -22.10
C ARG A 6 -35.45 -14.92 -20.90
N ASN A 7 -34.16 -15.25 -20.83
CA ASN A 7 -33.57 -15.88 -19.66
C ASN A 7 -33.36 -14.79 -18.58
N ILE A 8 -34.28 -14.71 -17.62
CA ILE A 8 -34.17 -13.80 -16.47
C ILE A 8 -33.12 -14.41 -15.53
N ARG A 9 -31.94 -13.79 -15.46
CA ARG A 9 -30.92 -14.16 -14.46
C ARG A 9 -31.47 -13.89 -13.05
N PRO A 10 -31.31 -14.80 -12.08
CA PRO A 10 -31.61 -14.48 -10.68
C PRO A 10 -30.63 -13.42 -10.18
N ALA A 11 -31.14 -12.39 -9.52
CA ALA A 11 -30.32 -11.41 -8.82
C ALA A 11 -29.54 -12.12 -7.70
N SER A 12 -28.21 -11.99 -7.69
CA SER A 12 -27.38 -12.48 -6.60
C SER A 12 -27.59 -11.57 -5.38
N GLU A 13 -28.38 -12.02 -4.42
CA GLU A 13 -28.45 -11.41 -3.09
C GLU A 13 -27.08 -11.53 -2.40
N PRO A 14 -26.58 -10.47 -1.74
CA PRO A 14 -25.34 -10.56 -0.99
C PRO A 14 -25.61 -11.30 0.33
N VAL A 15 -25.07 -12.51 0.44
CA VAL A 15 -25.08 -13.25 1.70
C VAL A 15 -24.11 -12.56 2.67
N LEU A 16 -24.66 -11.81 3.61
CA LEU A 16 -23.95 -11.28 4.77
C LEU A 16 -23.52 -12.43 5.68
N HIS A 17 -22.40 -13.09 5.35
CA HIS A 17 -21.68 -13.91 6.30
C HIS A 17 -20.91 -13.00 7.26
N HIS A 18 -21.61 -12.46 8.26
CA HIS A 18 -20.96 -12.00 9.49
C HIS A 18 -20.44 -13.23 10.25
N SER A 19 -19.32 -13.81 9.82
CA SER A 19 -18.56 -14.71 10.68
C SER A 19 -17.79 -13.84 11.68
N LYS A 20 -18.41 -13.65 12.85
CA LYS A 20 -17.78 -13.09 14.04
C LYS A 20 -16.77 -14.11 14.55
N GLN A 21 -15.60 -14.17 13.91
CA GLN A 21 -14.47 -14.94 14.38
C GLN A 21 -13.62 -14.01 15.26
N SER A 22 -14.08 -13.80 16.49
CA SER A 22 -13.27 -13.18 17.55
C SER A 22 -12.29 -14.22 18.09
N SER A 23 -11.36 -14.67 17.25
CA SER A 23 -10.04 -15.00 17.76
C SER A 23 -9.34 -13.68 18.04
N SER A 24 -8.35 -13.67 18.91
CA SER A 24 -7.36 -12.61 19.07
C SER A 24 -6.68 -12.31 17.73
N ILE A 25 -7.36 -11.62 16.82
CA ILE A 25 -6.76 -10.99 15.65
C ILE A 25 -5.76 -10.03 16.26
N ASP A 26 -4.48 -10.40 16.18
CA ASP A 26 -3.37 -9.52 16.54
C ASP A 26 -3.74 -8.14 15.99
N GLN A 27 -4.00 -7.19 16.89
CA GLN A 27 -4.24 -5.82 16.46
C GLN A 27 -2.92 -5.35 15.88
N GLU A 28 -2.73 -5.54 14.56
CA GLU A 28 -1.52 -5.14 13.86
C GLU A 28 -1.28 -3.68 14.20
N THR A 29 -0.17 -3.44 14.87
CA THR A 29 0.17 -2.09 15.29
C THR A 29 0.47 -1.24 14.07
N TRP A 30 0.52 0.08 14.23
CA TRP A 30 0.98 0.94 13.15
C TRP A 30 2.38 0.55 12.67
N ILE A 31 3.28 0.16 13.59
CA ILE A 31 4.64 -0.22 13.23
C ILE A 31 4.68 -1.55 12.45
N ASP A 32 3.80 -2.51 12.75
CA ASP A 32 3.73 -3.76 11.98
C ASP A 32 3.27 -3.53 10.54
N ARG A 33 2.32 -2.61 10.38
CA ARG A 33 1.83 -2.16 9.07
C ARG A 33 2.91 -1.41 8.29
N PHE A 34 3.65 -0.52 8.96
CA PHE A 34 4.76 0.21 8.36
C PHE A 34 5.91 -0.72 7.91
N LYS A 35 6.24 -1.75 8.70
CA LYS A 35 7.25 -2.76 8.32
C LYS A 35 6.94 -3.45 7.01
N LYS A 36 5.66 -3.63 6.65
CA LYS A 36 5.27 -4.21 5.36
C LYS A 36 5.65 -3.29 4.20
N LEU A 37 5.50 -1.97 4.36
CA LEU A 37 5.98 -0.97 3.40
C LEU A 37 7.51 -0.98 3.30
N GLU A 38 8.20 -0.98 4.44
CA GLU A 38 9.66 -1.04 4.51
C GLU A 38 10.20 -2.25 3.75
N ASN A 39 9.68 -3.44 4.00
CA ASN A 39 10.07 -4.66 3.30
C ASN A 39 9.82 -4.57 1.78
N ALA A 40 8.67 -4.01 1.37
CA ALA A 40 8.33 -3.86 -0.04
C ALA A 40 9.29 -2.91 -0.78
N LEU A 41 9.70 -1.82 -0.12
CA LEU A 41 10.68 -0.88 -0.68
C LEU A 41 12.09 -1.47 -0.69
N GLN A 42 12.47 -2.25 0.33
CA GLN A 42 13.75 -2.96 0.34
C GLN A 42 13.87 -3.93 -0.84
N LEU A 43 12.79 -4.64 -1.20
CA LEU A 43 12.75 -5.51 -2.38
C LEU A 43 12.84 -4.75 -3.72
N CYS A 44 12.65 -3.43 -3.70
CA CYS A 44 12.71 -2.58 -4.89
C CYS A 44 14.04 -1.83 -5.04
N GLN A 45 15.01 -2.09 -4.14
CA GLN A 45 16.32 -1.48 -4.23
C GLN A 45 17.03 -1.85 -5.54
N ILE A 46 17.74 -0.88 -6.10
CA ILE A 46 18.59 -1.05 -7.27
C ILE A 46 19.90 -1.69 -6.79
N GLU A 47 20.16 -2.94 -7.18
CA GLU A 47 21.45 -3.62 -6.98
C GLU A 47 21.99 -3.58 -5.52
N ASN A 48 21.10 -3.52 -4.52
CA ASN A 48 21.46 -3.35 -3.10
C ASN A 48 22.23 -2.05 -2.78
N SER A 49 22.08 -1.00 -3.59
CA SER A 49 22.76 0.29 -3.43
C SER A 49 22.18 1.19 -2.33
N GLY A 50 21.08 0.80 -1.68
CA GLY A 50 20.31 1.68 -0.80
C GLY A 50 19.46 2.71 -1.57
N MET A 51 19.38 2.62 -2.90
CA MET A 51 18.60 3.52 -3.75
C MET A 51 17.39 2.82 -4.33
N VAL A 52 16.30 3.56 -4.49
CA VAL A 52 15.07 3.13 -5.18
C VAL A 52 14.71 4.13 -6.27
N GLU A 53 14.12 3.67 -7.36
CA GLU A 53 13.55 4.56 -8.37
C GLU A 53 12.43 5.40 -7.75
N LYS A 54 12.51 6.72 -7.92
CA LYS A 54 11.65 7.69 -7.23
C LYS A 54 10.16 7.48 -7.52
N GLU A 55 9.78 7.32 -8.79
CA GLU A 55 8.38 7.14 -9.17
C GLU A 55 7.84 5.79 -8.70
N LYS A 56 8.68 4.74 -8.72
CA LYS A 56 8.33 3.42 -8.17
C LYS A 56 8.11 3.51 -6.66
N ALA A 57 9.00 4.17 -5.93
CA ALA A 57 8.88 4.39 -4.49
C ALA A 57 7.60 5.18 -4.15
N LYS A 58 7.31 6.25 -4.90
CA LYS A 58 6.09 7.05 -4.74
C LYS A 58 4.82 6.21 -4.86
N CYS A 59 4.72 5.42 -5.92
CA CYS A 59 3.57 4.54 -6.15
C CYS A 59 3.42 3.50 -5.05
N LEU A 60 4.52 2.87 -4.62
CA LEU A 60 4.50 1.88 -3.54
C LEU A 60 4.08 2.49 -2.21
N ILE A 61 4.67 3.61 -1.81
CA ILE A 61 4.32 4.30 -0.56
C ILE A 61 2.84 4.70 -0.58
N HIS A 62 2.34 5.23 -1.69
CA HIS A 62 0.93 5.61 -1.81
C HIS A 62 -0.01 4.40 -1.67
N ASN A 63 0.29 3.29 -2.37
CA ASN A 63 -0.52 2.08 -2.29
C ASN A 63 -0.53 1.49 -0.88
N TYR A 64 0.63 1.38 -0.26
CA TYR A 64 0.76 0.82 1.10
C TYR A 64 0.12 1.72 2.15
N ASN A 65 0.21 3.05 1.98
CA ASN A 65 -0.49 4.01 2.83
C ASN A 65 -2.01 3.78 2.83
N LEU A 66 -2.58 3.47 1.66
CA LEU A 66 -4.01 3.17 1.51
C LEU A 66 -4.38 1.79 2.08
N ILE A 67 -3.73 0.72 1.63
CA ILE A 67 -4.13 -0.66 1.99
C ILE A 67 -3.86 -0.99 3.46
N TYR A 68 -2.84 -0.36 4.06
CA TYR A 68 -2.47 -0.56 5.46
C TYR A 68 -2.86 0.61 6.36
N ASN A 69 -3.61 1.60 5.85
CA ASN A 69 -4.08 2.74 6.62
C ASN A 69 -2.96 3.40 7.46
N LEU A 70 -1.81 3.68 6.82
CA LEU A 70 -0.63 4.23 7.51
C LEU A 70 -0.84 5.70 7.90
N SER A 71 -1.88 6.35 7.38
CA SER A 71 -2.26 7.74 7.70
C SER A 71 -1.17 8.77 7.41
N ILE A 72 -0.25 8.44 6.50
CA ILE A 72 0.82 9.34 6.06
C ILE A 72 0.22 10.34 5.07
N SER A 73 0.44 11.64 5.30
CA SER A 73 -0.03 12.69 4.40
C SER A 73 0.64 12.59 3.01
N PRO A 74 -0.12 12.68 1.90
CA PRO A 74 0.44 12.74 0.55
C PRO A 74 1.49 13.84 0.35
N VAL A 75 1.33 14.96 1.05
CA VAL A 75 2.29 16.08 1.04
C VAL A 75 3.62 15.63 1.67
N LYS A 76 3.56 14.91 2.79
CA LYS A 76 4.76 14.39 3.48
C LYS A 76 5.48 13.31 2.69
N ILE A 77 4.75 12.45 1.97
CA ILE A 77 5.33 11.49 1.02
C ILE A 77 6.11 12.24 -0.08
N THR A 78 5.51 13.28 -0.63
CA THR A 78 6.14 14.09 -1.68
C THR A 78 7.38 14.82 -1.15
N GLU A 79 7.29 15.42 0.05
CA GLU A 79 8.41 16.10 0.72
C GLU A 79 9.58 15.14 0.97
N ALA A 80 9.32 13.96 1.52
CA ALA A 80 10.35 12.94 1.76
C ALA A 80 11.07 12.55 0.47
N LEU A 81 10.32 12.24 -0.58
CA LEU A 81 10.89 11.86 -1.87
C LEU A 81 11.72 13.00 -2.47
N GLN A 82 11.24 14.24 -2.42
CA GLN A 82 12.01 15.39 -2.92
C GLN A 82 13.29 15.61 -2.13
N LYS A 83 13.22 15.51 -0.79
CA LYS A 83 14.35 15.78 0.11
C LYS A 83 15.48 14.77 -0.05
N PHE A 84 15.17 13.51 -0.33
CA PHE A 84 16.15 12.41 -0.38
C PHE A 84 16.37 11.86 -1.80
N SER A 85 15.98 12.60 -2.84
CA SER A 85 16.24 12.23 -4.24
C SER A 85 17.61 12.70 -4.73
N SER A 86 18.26 11.86 -5.54
CA SER A 86 19.36 12.22 -6.43
C SER A 86 18.97 11.84 -7.87
N GLY A 87 18.49 12.83 -8.63
CA GLY A 87 17.95 12.62 -9.97
C GLY A 87 16.66 11.80 -9.96
N GLN A 88 16.66 10.67 -10.69
CA GLN A 88 15.52 9.74 -10.78
C GLN A 88 15.45 8.71 -9.65
N ASN A 89 16.48 8.66 -8.80
CA ASN A 89 16.58 7.72 -7.69
C ASN A 89 16.48 8.45 -6.36
N ALA A 90 16.10 7.74 -5.31
CA ALA A 90 16.02 8.28 -3.95
C ALA A 90 16.62 7.33 -2.92
N GLN A 91 17.20 7.91 -1.87
CA GLN A 91 17.83 7.15 -0.78
C GLN A 91 16.76 6.52 0.10
N LEU A 92 16.78 5.19 0.21
CA LEU A 92 15.73 4.44 0.88
C LEU A 92 15.68 4.70 2.39
N ASP A 93 16.80 4.52 3.09
CA ASP A 93 16.82 4.62 4.55
C ASP A 93 16.41 6.01 5.07
N PRO A 94 16.88 7.13 4.48
CA PRO A 94 16.41 8.46 4.87
C PRO A 94 14.90 8.67 4.66
N ILE A 95 14.33 8.11 3.58
CA ILE A 95 12.88 8.16 3.34
C ILE A 95 12.14 7.40 4.43
N LEU A 96 12.54 6.16 4.71
CA LEU A 96 11.89 5.32 5.71
C LEU A 96 11.94 5.95 7.10
N LEU A 97 13.10 6.49 7.49
CA LEU A 97 13.26 7.17 8.77
C LEU A 97 12.34 8.38 8.87
N TYR A 98 12.33 9.25 7.84
CA TYR A 98 11.48 10.43 7.83
C TYR A 98 9.99 10.09 7.94
N LEU A 99 9.53 9.08 7.19
CA LEU A 99 8.12 8.67 7.21
C LEU A 99 7.73 7.99 8.51
N LYS A 100 8.69 7.38 9.22
CA LYS A 100 8.47 6.70 10.50
C LYS A 100 8.26 7.65 11.68
N GLU A 101 8.75 8.88 11.56
CA GLU A 101 8.67 9.91 12.61
C GLU A 101 7.43 10.83 12.48
N LEU A 102 6.55 10.59 11.50
CA LEU A 102 5.30 11.32 11.29
C LEU A 102 4.14 10.75 12.10
#